data_AF-B7QF47-F1
#
_entry.id   AF-B7QF47-F1
#
_cell.length_a   1.000
_cell.length_b   1.000
_cell.length_c   1.000
_cell.angle_alpha   90.00
_cell.angle_beta   90.00
_cell.angle_gamma   90.00
#
_symmetry.space_group_name_H-M   'P 1'
#
loop_
_entity.id
_entity.type
_entity.pdbx_description
1 polymer ?
#
loop_
_entity_poly.entity_id
_entity_poly.type
_entity_poly.pdbx_seq_one_letter_code
_entity_poly.pdbx_strand_id
1 'polypeptide(L)'
;MASPSSPALSSRFQLLYKAKTPPWRETYRNRCRDSLRRNRQTLFQSFRDAGDQREKHQQLVAAVSDVVRDELEKLHAGPTPTSRHSRLTPLAGRDGATPPDDADFSERLLEETLAELMEEEMQVWRLYEETMRAQEMEVQAAVSHWSSDDGVVCPVCLRLDLSKSGRLISCACGVRLWTEKDLEDVRRCVGQAVESHSRLCPSRLVFSALNSAADHSELVGVCHVCDFMTAAL
;
A
#
# COMPACT_ATOMS: atom_id res chain seq x y z
N MET A 1 31.61 -18.71 75.59
CA MET A 1 32.33 -18.53 74.32
C MET A 1 31.37 -18.90 73.20
N ALA A 2 30.92 -17.91 72.43
CA ALA A 2 30.02 -18.11 71.30
C ALA A 2 30.66 -17.46 70.07
N SER A 3 30.90 -18.26 69.04
CA SER A 3 31.30 -17.80 67.70
C SER A 3 30.21 -18.27 66.73
N PRO A 4 29.63 -17.40 65.90
CA PRO A 4 28.76 -17.80 64.81
C PRO A 4 29.57 -17.91 63.51
N SER A 5 29.44 -19.01 62.78
CA SER A 5 29.97 -19.15 61.42
C SER A 5 28.82 -19.47 60.46
N SER A 6 28.50 -18.47 59.63
CA SER A 6 27.40 -18.45 58.66
C SER A 6 27.58 -19.44 57.49
N PRO A 7 26.51 -20.10 57.03
CA PRO A 7 26.45 -20.73 55.71
C PRO A 7 25.52 -19.90 54.81
N ALA A 8 26.02 -18.81 54.21
CA ALA A 8 25.17 -17.92 53.41
C ALA A 8 25.78 -17.48 52.06
N LEU A 9 26.86 -18.13 51.60
CA LEU A 9 27.52 -17.75 50.35
C LEU A 9 27.11 -18.60 49.15
N SER A 10 26.62 -19.83 49.34
CA SER A 10 26.30 -20.72 48.20
C SER A 10 24.98 -20.36 47.49
N SER A 11 24.02 -19.74 48.19
CA SER A 11 22.69 -19.43 47.62
C SER A 11 22.67 -18.14 46.78
N ARG A 12 23.64 -17.22 46.98
CA ARG A 12 23.65 -15.92 46.29
C ARG A 12 24.16 -16.00 44.85
N PHE A 13 25.00 -17.00 44.54
CA PHE A 13 25.57 -17.17 43.21
C PHE A 13 24.64 -17.93 42.24
N GLN A 14 23.68 -18.71 42.74
CA GLN A 14 22.72 -19.43 41.88
C GLN A 14 21.64 -18.51 41.26
N LEU A 15 21.39 -17.33 41.84
CA LEU A 15 20.42 -16.36 41.30
C LEU A 15 21.00 -15.46 40.19
N LEU A 16 22.32 -15.43 40.01
CA LEU A 16 22.99 -14.61 39.00
C LEU A 16 23.09 -15.29 37.62
N TYR A 17 22.76 -16.58 37.52
CA TYR A 17 22.85 -17.37 36.29
C TYR A 17 21.51 -17.58 35.58
N LYS A 18 20.43 -16.92 35.98
CA LYS A 18 19.24 -16.84 35.12
C LYS A 18 19.60 -15.97 33.92
N ALA A 19 19.91 -16.63 32.82
CA ALA A 19 20.26 -16.06 31.52
C ALA A 19 19.27 -14.94 31.14
N LYS A 20 19.62 -13.70 31.48
CA LYS A 20 18.95 -12.53 30.93
C LYS A 20 19.51 -12.38 29.53
N THR A 21 18.63 -12.43 28.53
CA THR A 21 18.98 -12.10 27.15
C THR A 21 19.80 -10.80 27.15
N PRO A 22 21.04 -10.81 26.63
CA PRO A 22 21.88 -9.63 26.60
C PRO A 22 21.12 -8.41 26.05
N PRO A 23 21.20 -7.24 26.69
CA PRO A 23 20.37 -6.07 26.34
C PRO A 23 20.45 -5.64 24.86
N TRP A 24 21.58 -5.91 24.21
CA TRP A 24 21.79 -5.59 22.80
C TRP A 24 20.92 -6.43 21.85
N ARG A 25 20.56 -7.67 22.22
CA ARG A 25 19.75 -8.58 21.39
C ARG A 25 18.30 -8.11 21.30
N GLU A 26 17.75 -7.66 22.42
CA GLU A 26 16.42 -7.06 22.45
C GLU A 26 16.41 -5.72 21.71
N THR A 27 17.49 -4.94 21.86
CA THR A 27 17.67 -3.70 21.10
C THR A 27 17.71 -3.97 19.60
N TYR A 28 18.39 -5.04 19.17
CA TYR A 28 18.44 -5.47 17.77
C TYR A 28 17.05 -5.83 17.23
N ARG A 29 16.32 -6.73 17.90
CA ARG A 29 14.98 -7.16 17.50
C ARG A 29 14.04 -5.96 17.34
N ASN A 30 14.06 -5.03 18.29
CA ASN A 30 13.22 -3.83 18.21
C ASN A 30 13.62 -2.89 17.06
N ARG A 31 14.91 -2.73 16.78
CA ARG A 31 15.36 -1.96 15.61
C ARG A 31 14.90 -2.59 14.29
N CYS A 32 14.96 -3.92 14.17
CA CYS A 32 14.45 -4.61 12.99
C CYS A 32 12.93 -4.38 12.82
N ARG A 33 12.14 -4.57 13.90
CA ARG A 33 10.69 -4.28 13.88
C ARG A 33 10.39 -2.84 13.47
N ASP A 34 11.10 -1.87 14.05
CA ASP A 34 10.88 -0.45 13.76
C ASP A 34 11.33 -0.06 12.35
N SER A 35 12.39 -0.71 11.82
CA SER A 35 12.82 -0.52 10.44
C SER A 35 11.78 -1.06 9.45
N LEU A 36 11.28 -2.28 9.67
CA LEU A 36 10.20 -2.86 8.85
C LEU A 36 8.93 -1.99 8.89
N ARG A 37 8.51 -1.56 10.08
CA ARG A 37 7.34 -0.68 10.24
C ARG A 37 7.47 0.62 9.44
N ARG A 38 8.66 1.24 9.40
CA ARG A 38 8.91 2.45 8.60
C ARG A 38 8.86 2.20 7.10
N ASN A 39 9.31 1.02 6.67
CA ASN A 39 9.38 0.66 5.25
C ASN A 39 8.08 0.03 4.72
N ARG A 40 7.15 -0.32 5.61
CA ARG A 40 5.91 -1.05 5.28
C ARG A 40 5.07 -0.37 4.21
N GLN A 41 4.95 0.95 4.24
CA GLN A 41 4.16 1.69 3.24
C GLN A 41 4.72 1.49 1.82
N THR A 42 6.05 1.52 1.68
CA THR A 42 6.74 1.31 0.40
C THR A 42 6.55 -0.12 -0.09
N LEU A 43 6.62 -1.09 0.81
CA LEU A 43 6.35 -2.50 0.52
C LEU A 43 4.92 -2.72 0.03
N PHE A 44 3.93 -2.11 0.68
CA PHE A 44 2.53 -2.23 0.26
C PHE A 44 2.27 -1.52 -1.07
N GLN A 45 3.00 -0.45 -1.37
CA GLN A 45 2.92 0.19 -2.67
C GLN A 45 3.45 -0.73 -3.77
N SER A 46 4.59 -1.41 -3.57
CA SER A 46 5.11 -2.36 -4.56
C SER A 46 4.18 -3.57 -4.76
N PHE A 47 3.43 -3.98 -3.74
CA PHE A 47 2.41 -5.03 -3.86
C PHE A 47 1.20 -4.62 -4.71
N ARG A 48 0.91 -3.33 -4.85
CA ARG A 48 -0.14 -2.84 -5.74
C ARG A 48 0.28 -2.92 -7.20
N ASP A 49 1.57 -2.73 -7.45
CA ASP A 49 2.16 -2.79 -8.79
C ASP A 49 2.40 -4.25 -9.23
N ALA A 50 2.67 -5.15 -8.28
CA ALA A 50 2.80 -6.58 -8.51
C ALA A 50 1.42 -7.26 -8.68
N GLY A 51 1.25 -8.00 -9.78
CA GLY A 51 0.01 -8.74 -10.07
C GLY A 51 -0.07 -10.10 -9.37
N ASP A 52 1.07 -10.74 -9.07
CA ASP A 52 1.11 -12.12 -8.58
C ASP A 52 1.39 -12.24 -7.08
N GLN A 53 0.69 -13.16 -6.41
CA GLN A 53 0.85 -13.46 -4.98
C GLN A 53 2.24 -13.99 -4.64
N ARG A 54 2.83 -14.78 -5.56
CA ARG A 54 4.18 -15.32 -5.38
C ARG A 54 5.24 -14.21 -5.40
N GLU A 55 5.06 -13.22 -6.27
CA GLU A 55 5.95 -12.06 -6.36
C GLU A 55 5.87 -11.20 -5.08
N LYS A 56 4.66 -10.94 -4.58
CA LYS A 56 4.46 -10.23 -3.30
C LYS A 56 5.12 -10.94 -2.13
N HIS A 57 4.96 -12.27 -2.07
CA HIS A 57 5.64 -13.08 -1.05
C HIS A 57 7.17 -12.98 -1.15
N GLN A 58 7.73 -13.04 -2.36
CA GLN A 58 9.17 -12.88 -2.57
C GLN A 58 9.67 -11.49 -2.16
N GLN A 59 8.92 -10.44 -2.50
CA GLN A 59 9.23 -9.06 -2.09
C GLN A 59 9.19 -8.90 -0.57
N LEU A 60 8.22 -9.52 0.11
CA LEU A 60 8.17 -9.53 1.57
C LEU A 60 9.39 -10.25 2.17
N VAL A 61 9.72 -11.42 1.64
CA VAL A 61 10.87 -12.21 2.11
C VAL A 61 12.17 -11.44 1.96
N ALA A 62 12.37 -10.79 0.81
CA ALA A 62 13.52 -9.95 0.55
C ALA A 62 13.59 -8.78 1.53
N ALA A 63 12.49 -8.04 1.73
CA ALA A 63 12.45 -6.89 2.62
C ALA A 63 12.76 -7.24 4.08
N VAL A 64 12.22 -8.34 4.59
CA VAL A 64 12.52 -8.83 5.96
C VAL A 64 13.99 -9.23 6.07
N SER A 65 14.52 -9.97 5.08
CA SER A 65 15.91 -10.40 5.05
C SER A 65 16.89 -9.23 4.99
N ASP A 66 16.57 -8.21 4.21
CA ASP A 66 17.37 -7.00 4.06
C ASP A 66 17.41 -6.19 5.35
N VAL A 67 16.27 -6.02 6.03
CA VAL A 67 16.23 -5.31 7.32
C VAL A 67 17.06 -6.02 8.38
N VAL A 68 16.93 -7.33 8.50
CA VAL A 68 17.71 -8.12 9.47
C VAL A 68 19.21 -7.96 9.18
N ARG A 69 19.62 -8.10 7.93
CA ARG A 69 21.03 -7.94 7.53
C ARG A 69 21.56 -6.52 7.80
N ASP A 70 20.82 -5.49 7.39
CA ASP A 70 21.22 -4.09 7.55
C ASP A 70 21.35 -3.69 9.03
N GLU A 71 20.41 -4.12 9.87
CA GLU A 71 20.47 -3.82 11.31
C GLU A 71 21.60 -4.60 12.00
N LEU A 72 21.93 -5.80 11.53
CA LEU A 72 23.07 -6.55 12.01
C LEU A 72 24.39 -5.85 11.65
N GLU A 73 24.53 -5.36 10.43
CA GLU A 73 25.69 -4.58 10.00
C GLU A 73 25.87 -3.30 10.82
N LYS A 74 24.77 -2.58 11.10
CA LYS A 74 24.79 -1.37 11.95
C LYS A 74 25.23 -1.67 13.38
N LEU A 75 24.93 -2.85 13.91
CA LEU A 75 25.41 -3.27 15.23
C LEU A 75 26.92 -3.56 15.23
N HIS A 76 27.43 -4.20 14.17
CA HIS A 76 28.85 -4.49 14.01
C HIS A 76 29.69 -3.25 13.71
N ALA A 77 29.12 -2.23 13.05
CA ALA A 77 29.80 -0.98 12.70
C ALA A 77 30.24 -0.14 13.93
N GLY A 78 29.78 -0.48 15.14
CA GLY A 78 30.14 0.22 16.38
C GLY A 78 29.67 1.69 16.43
N PRO A 79 29.75 2.36 17.60
CA PRO A 79 29.49 3.79 17.66
C PRO A 79 30.54 4.54 16.84
N THR A 80 30.11 5.30 15.83
CA THR A 80 30.96 6.29 15.16
C THR A 80 31.53 7.24 16.22
N PRO A 81 32.85 7.50 16.25
CA PRO A 81 33.45 8.37 17.26
C PRO A 81 33.10 9.82 16.95
N THR A 82 31.90 10.23 17.33
CA THR A 82 31.46 11.63 17.35
C THR A 82 31.21 12.07 18.78
N SER A 83 32.22 11.92 19.63
CA SER A 83 32.35 12.78 20.80
C SER A 83 33.80 12.75 21.29
N ARG A 84 34.48 13.89 21.12
CA ARG A 84 35.73 14.16 21.83
C ARG A 84 35.39 14.15 23.32
N HIS A 85 36.24 13.52 24.12
CA HIS A 85 36.19 13.40 25.59
C HIS A 85 35.69 12.05 26.15
N SER A 86 36.56 11.04 26.11
CA SER A 86 37.00 10.41 27.36
C SER A 86 38.36 9.75 27.14
N ARG A 87 39.33 10.10 27.99
CA ARG A 87 40.67 9.49 28.03
C ARG A 87 40.61 8.26 28.93
N LEU A 88 41.61 7.37 28.76
CA LEU A 88 41.88 6.09 29.46
C LEU A 88 41.14 4.90 28.82
N THR A 89 41.76 3.83 28.29
CA THR A 89 43.12 3.27 28.31
C THR A 89 43.18 2.20 27.21
N PRO A 90 44.27 2.04 26.42
CA PRO A 90 44.35 0.98 25.41
C PRO A 90 45.08 -0.25 25.98
N LEU A 91 44.36 -1.35 26.19
CA LEU A 91 44.96 -2.68 26.14
C LEU A 91 44.42 -3.36 24.88
N ALA A 92 45.16 -3.15 23.80
CA ALA A 92 45.02 -3.88 22.56
C ALA A 92 45.38 -5.35 22.81
N GLY A 93 44.38 -6.20 22.66
CA GLY A 93 44.44 -7.65 22.73
C GLY A 93 43.09 -8.21 22.27
N ARG A 94 42.66 -7.78 21.07
CA ARG A 94 41.48 -8.32 20.41
C ARG A 94 41.97 -9.28 19.33
N ASP A 95 42.31 -10.49 19.74
CA ASP A 95 42.29 -11.61 18.81
C ASP A 95 40.86 -11.74 18.29
N GLY A 96 40.72 -11.65 16.97
CA GLY A 96 39.46 -11.69 16.24
C GLY A 96 38.87 -13.09 16.17
N ALA A 97 38.65 -13.71 17.32
CA ALA A 97 37.85 -14.92 17.44
C ALA A 97 36.75 -14.64 18.47
N THR A 98 35.57 -14.24 17.97
CA THR A 98 34.34 -14.46 18.73
C THR A 98 34.33 -15.91 19.20
N PRO A 99 34.13 -16.19 20.49
CA PRO A 99 34.02 -17.55 21.00
C PRO A 99 33.04 -18.35 20.12
N PRO A 100 33.33 -19.63 19.80
CA PRO A 100 32.45 -20.46 18.97
C PRO A 100 31.00 -20.49 19.47
N ASP A 101 30.82 -20.39 20.79
CA ASP A 101 29.54 -20.35 21.50
C ASP A 101 28.75 -19.04 21.27
N ASP A 102 29.43 -17.93 20.97
CA ASP A 102 28.79 -16.64 20.66
C ASP A 102 28.39 -16.55 19.18
N ALA A 103 29.08 -17.24 18.27
CA ALA A 103 28.78 -17.26 16.84
C ALA A 103 27.54 -18.11 16.53
N ASP A 104 27.47 -19.35 17.02
CA ASP A 104 26.29 -20.23 16.91
C ASP A 104 25.06 -19.59 17.57
N PHE A 105 25.24 -18.92 18.71
CA PHE A 105 24.15 -18.18 19.34
C PHE A 105 23.69 -16.97 18.51
N SER A 106 24.61 -16.28 17.83
CA SER A 106 24.28 -15.13 16.97
C SER A 106 23.54 -15.57 15.70
N GLU A 107 23.88 -16.73 15.13
CA GLU A 107 23.17 -17.32 14.00
C GLU A 107 21.74 -17.70 14.39
N ARG A 108 21.55 -18.39 15.53
CA ARG A 108 20.21 -18.70 16.05
C ARG A 108 19.37 -17.45 16.31
N LEU A 109 19.98 -16.39 16.85
CA LEU A 109 19.28 -15.12 17.07
C LEU A 109 18.79 -14.51 15.74
N LEU A 110 19.57 -14.63 14.66
CA LEU A 110 19.18 -14.14 13.33
C LEU A 110 18.02 -14.95 12.76
N GLU A 111 18.11 -16.27 12.82
CA GLU A 111 17.04 -17.16 12.35
C GLU A 111 15.74 -16.93 13.12
N GLU A 112 15.80 -16.85 14.46
CA GLU A 112 14.65 -16.52 15.30
C GLU A 112 14.06 -15.16 14.92
N THR A 113 14.90 -14.13 14.75
CA THR A 113 14.44 -12.79 14.39
C THR A 113 13.81 -12.76 13.00
N LEU A 114 14.40 -13.47 12.02
CA LEU A 114 13.82 -13.61 10.69
C LEU A 114 12.46 -14.28 10.74
N ALA A 115 12.35 -15.40 11.46
CA ALA A 115 11.11 -16.16 11.57
C ALA A 115 10.00 -15.33 12.26
N GLU A 116 10.31 -14.69 13.38
CA GLU A 116 9.38 -13.81 14.11
C GLU A 116 8.86 -12.68 13.21
N LEU A 117 9.77 -11.95 12.55
CA LEU A 117 9.40 -10.82 11.69
C LEU A 117 8.62 -11.28 10.45
N MET A 118 8.99 -12.43 9.87
CA MET A 118 8.27 -12.99 8.74
C MET A 118 6.83 -13.32 9.10
N GLU A 119 6.63 -13.96 10.25
CA GLU A 119 5.31 -14.33 10.73
C GLU A 119 4.47 -13.08 11.02
N GLU A 120 5.02 -12.09 11.71
CA GLU A 120 4.36 -10.82 12.01
C GLU A 120 3.96 -10.09 10.72
N GLU A 121 4.89 -9.88 9.78
CA GLU A 121 4.58 -9.13 8.56
C GLU A 121 3.65 -9.91 7.62
N MET A 122 3.71 -11.25 7.60
CA MET A 122 2.73 -12.07 6.88
C MET A 122 1.31 -11.89 7.44
N GLN A 123 1.16 -11.81 8.76
CA GLN A 123 -0.13 -11.54 9.39
C GLN A 123 -0.65 -10.14 9.03
N VAL A 124 0.22 -9.13 9.12
CA VAL A 124 -0.13 -7.75 8.76
C VAL A 124 -0.54 -7.67 7.28
N TRP A 125 0.19 -8.36 6.40
CA TRP A 125 -0.13 -8.40 4.98
C TRP A 125 -1.50 -9.06 4.73
N ARG A 126 -1.80 -10.21 5.35
CA ARG A 126 -3.12 -10.84 5.22
C ARG A 126 -4.27 -9.92 5.62
N LEU A 127 -4.11 -9.22 6.76
CA LEU A 127 -5.09 -8.25 7.23
C LEU A 127 -5.25 -7.06 6.27
N TYR A 128 -4.14 -6.58 5.71
CA TYR A 128 -4.16 -5.55 4.68
C TYR A 128 -4.94 -6.00 3.45
N GLU A 129 -4.70 -7.22 2.94
CA GLU A 129 -5.43 -7.73 1.78
C GLU A 129 -6.92 -7.92 2.06
N GLU A 130 -7.29 -8.44 3.23
CA GLU A 130 -8.69 -8.58 3.63
C GLU A 130 -9.39 -7.22 3.68
N THR A 131 -8.74 -6.23 4.28
CA THR A 131 -9.27 -4.86 4.35
C THR A 131 -9.43 -4.25 2.96
N MET A 132 -8.42 -4.41 2.09
CA MET A 132 -8.47 -3.92 0.71
C MET A 132 -9.59 -4.57 -0.08
N ARG A 133 -9.78 -5.90 0.04
CA ARG A 133 -10.88 -6.60 -0.62
C ARG A 133 -12.24 -6.12 -0.10
N ALA A 134 -12.38 -5.90 1.21
CA ALA A 134 -13.63 -5.38 1.77
C ALA A 134 -13.96 -3.98 1.24
N GLN A 135 -12.97 -3.09 1.17
CA GLN A 135 -13.12 -1.75 0.58
C GLN A 135 -13.48 -1.82 -0.91
N GLU A 136 -12.83 -2.70 -1.67
CA GLU A 136 -13.14 -2.89 -3.08
C GLU A 136 -14.59 -3.37 -3.28
N MET A 137 -15.04 -4.31 -2.45
CA MET A 137 -16.44 -4.77 -2.47
C MET A 137 -17.44 -3.67 -2.13
N GLU A 138 -17.12 -2.79 -1.17
CA GLU A 138 -17.96 -1.64 -0.82
C GLU A 138 -18.07 -0.65 -1.99
N VAL A 139 -16.94 -0.31 -2.62
CA VAL A 139 -16.92 0.54 -3.82
C VAL A 139 -17.70 -0.12 -4.95
N GLN A 140 -17.48 -1.41 -5.19
CA GLN A 140 -18.19 -2.15 -6.23
C GLN A 140 -19.70 -2.19 -5.98
N ALA A 141 -20.13 -2.34 -4.72
CA ALA A 141 -21.54 -2.29 -4.36
C ALA A 141 -22.14 -0.90 -4.60
N ALA A 142 -21.43 0.18 -4.24
CA ALA A 142 -21.86 1.55 -4.51
C ALA A 142 -21.96 1.83 -6.02
N VAL A 143 -20.96 1.41 -6.80
CA VAL A 143 -20.98 1.52 -8.27
C VAL A 143 -22.13 0.72 -8.86
N SER A 144 -22.37 -0.49 -8.38
CA SER A 144 -23.49 -1.34 -8.83
C SER A 144 -24.83 -0.70 -8.51
N HIS A 145 -24.98 -0.11 -7.31
CA HIS A 145 -26.18 0.61 -6.93
C HIS A 145 -26.44 1.83 -7.82
N TRP A 146 -25.43 2.66 -8.09
CA TRP A 146 -25.56 3.80 -9.00
C TRP A 146 -25.75 3.39 -10.47
N SER A 147 -25.22 2.24 -10.87
CA SER A 147 -25.38 1.72 -12.24
C SER A 147 -26.70 0.96 -12.43
N SER A 148 -27.35 0.53 -11.34
CA SER A 148 -28.64 -0.17 -11.36
C SER A 148 -29.84 0.76 -11.52
N ASP A 149 -29.64 2.08 -11.44
CA ASP A 149 -30.67 3.03 -11.82
C ASP A 149 -30.80 3.00 -13.36
N ASP A 150 -32.00 2.71 -13.87
CA ASP A 150 -32.27 2.62 -15.32
C ASP A 150 -32.04 3.97 -16.04
N GLY A 151 -31.86 5.05 -15.27
CA GLY A 151 -31.57 6.39 -15.74
C GLY A 151 -30.27 6.50 -16.56
N VAL A 152 -30.31 7.34 -17.59
CA VAL A 152 -29.13 7.70 -18.39
C VAL A 152 -28.68 9.08 -17.98
N VAL A 153 -27.54 9.18 -17.29
CA VAL A 153 -26.98 10.45 -16.85
C VAL A 153 -26.71 11.37 -18.05
N CYS A 154 -27.13 12.62 -17.96
CA CYS A 154 -26.95 13.62 -19.01
C CYS A 154 -25.44 13.87 -19.26
N PRO A 155 -24.93 13.64 -20.48
CA PRO A 155 -23.50 13.77 -20.79
C PRO A 155 -22.97 15.21 -20.74
N VAL A 156 -23.87 16.20 -20.74
CA VAL A 156 -23.52 17.62 -20.69
C VAL A 156 -23.32 18.09 -19.25
N CYS A 157 -24.29 17.86 -18.36
CA CYS A 157 -24.21 18.33 -16.98
C CYS A 157 -23.57 17.33 -16.01
N LEU A 158 -23.59 16.03 -16.33
CA LEU A 158 -23.16 14.91 -15.49
C LEU A 158 -23.82 14.85 -14.10
N ARG A 159 -25.04 15.39 -13.94
CA ARG A 159 -25.72 15.49 -12.64
C ARG A 159 -27.12 14.94 -12.61
N LEU A 160 -27.82 14.98 -13.73
CA LEU A 160 -29.25 14.69 -13.83
C LEU A 160 -29.46 13.71 -14.96
N ASP A 161 -30.47 12.86 -14.83
CA ASP A 161 -30.80 11.90 -15.87
C ASP A 161 -31.54 12.54 -17.04
N LEU A 162 -31.42 11.88 -18.18
CA LEU A 162 -32.18 12.15 -19.38
C LEU A 162 -33.56 11.51 -19.27
N SER A 163 -34.59 12.26 -19.67
CA SER A 163 -35.96 11.78 -19.81
C SER A 163 -36.35 11.76 -21.29
N LYS A 164 -37.01 10.71 -21.77
CA LYS A 164 -37.54 10.62 -23.13
C LYS A 164 -39.04 10.92 -23.16
N SER A 165 -39.48 11.76 -24.09
CA SER A 165 -40.87 12.10 -24.36
C SER A 165 -41.09 12.12 -25.88
N GLY A 166 -41.53 10.99 -26.45
CA GLY A 166 -41.60 10.82 -27.90
C GLY A 166 -40.20 10.87 -28.53
N ARG A 167 -39.97 11.82 -29.44
CA ARG A 167 -38.67 12.08 -30.11
C ARG A 167 -37.79 13.08 -29.37
N LEU A 168 -38.27 13.63 -28.25
CA LEU A 168 -37.51 14.59 -27.46
C LEU A 168 -36.87 13.88 -26.27
N ILE A 169 -35.54 13.90 -26.23
CA ILE A 169 -34.76 13.58 -25.04
C ILE A 169 -34.38 14.90 -24.36
N SER A 170 -34.72 15.04 -23.08
CA SER A 170 -34.49 16.28 -22.33
C SER A 170 -33.82 16.03 -20.99
N CYS A 171 -33.10 17.03 -20.51
CA CYS A 171 -32.58 17.08 -19.15
C CYS A 171 -33.08 18.37 -18.47
N ALA A 172 -33.32 18.30 -17.16
CA ALA A 172 -33.67 19.47 -16.36
C ALA A 172 -32.54 20.52 -16.26
N CYS A 173 -31.32 20.21 -16.72
CA CYS A 173 -30.26 21.22 -16.91
C CYS A 173 -30.48 22.13 -18.13
N GLY A 174 -31.48 21.85 -18.98
CA GLY A 174 -31.83 22.65 -20.16
C GLY A 174 -31.48 21.99 -21.50
N VAL A 175 -30.78 20.85 -21.50
CA VAL A 175 -30.48 20.10 -22.73
C VAL A 175 -31.77 19.54 -23.33
N ARG A 176 -31.90 19.70 -24.65
CA ARG A 176 -33.01 19.18 -25.47
C ARG A 176 -32.42 18.60 -26.75
N LEU A 177 -32.73 17.34 -27.02
CA LEU A 177 -32.22 16.56 -28.13
C LEU A 177 -33.39 15.94 -28.89
N TRP A 178 -33.58 16.33 -30.15
CA TRP A 178 -34.55 15.73 -31.05
C TRP A 178 -33.92 14.55 -31.78
N THR A 179 -34.37 13.34 -31.47
CA THR A 179 -33.85 12.08 -32.03
C THR A 179 -34.86 10.94 -31.95
N GLU A 180 -34.77 9.99 -32.88
CA GLU A 180 -35.54 8.73 -32.82
C GLU A 180 -34.93 7.73 -31.82
N LYS A 181 -33.64 7.86 -31.54
CA LYS A 181 -32.87 6.97 -30.66
C LYS A 181 -33.49 6.92 -29.26
N ASP A 182 -33.47 5.76 -28.62
CA ASP A 182 -33.86 5.64 -27.22
C ASP A 182 -32.72 6.03 -26.26
N LEU A 183 -33.01 6.04 -24.97
CA LEU A 183 -32.03 6.41 -23.97
C LEU A 183 -30.86 5.43 -23.93
N GLU A 184 -31.09 4.14 -24.19
CA GLU A 184 -30.04 3.11 -24.23
C GLU A 184 -29.09 3.30 -25.42
N ASP A 185 -29.63 3.65 -26.59
CA ASP A 185 -28.86 4.01 -27.77
C ASP A 185 -28.02 5.26 -27.52
N VAL A 186 -28.59 6.27 -26.86
CA VAL A 186 -27.84 7.47 -26.46
C VAL A 186 -26.71 7.10 -25.49
N ARG A 187 -27.00 6.28 -24.47
CA ARG A 187 -26.00 5.75 -23.52
C ARG A 187 -24.87 5.06 -24.27
N ARG A 188 -25.20 4.18 -25.23
CA ARG A 188 -24.23 3.44 -26.04
C ARG A 188 -23.39 4.37 -26.92
N CYS A 189 -24.00 5.32 -27.61
CA CYS A 189 -23.27 6.24 -28.50
C CYS A 189 -22.32 7.16 -27.71
N VAL A 190 -22.79 7.70 -26.58
CA VAL A 190 -21.94 8.49 -25.66
C VAL A 190 -20.81 7.63 -25.10
N GLY A 191 -21.10 6.40 -24.66
CA GLY A 191 -20.10 5.46 -24.16
C GLY A 191 -19.01 5.17 -25.19
N GLN A 192 -19.38 4.89 -26.44
CA GLN A 192 -18.44 4.66 -27.54
C GLN A 192 -17.59 5.90 -27.85
N ALA A 193 -18.18 7.10 -27.83
CA ALA A 193 -17.45 8.36 -28.00
C ALA A 193 -16.41 8.57 -26.89
N VAL A 194 -16.77 8.29 -25.63
CA VAL A 194 -15.84 8.40 -24.50
C VAL A 194 -14.75 7.33 -24.57
N GLU A 195 -15.10 6.08 -24.89
CA GLU A 195 -14.14 4.97 -24.95
C GLU A 195 -13.13 5.14 -26.10
N SER A 196 -13.58 5.57 -27.27
CA SER A 196 -12.69 5.85 -28.40
C SER A 196 -11.67 6.94 -28.07
N HIS A 197 -12.09 7.97 -27.33
CA HIS A 197 -11.21 9.03 -26.86
C HIS A 197 -10.24 8.56 -25.75
N SER A 198 -10.74 7.85 -24.74
CA SER A 198 -9.97 7.51 -23.53
C SER A 198 -8.77 6.59 -23.79
N ARG A 199 -8.81 5.84 -24.90
CA ARG A 199 -7.67 5.03 -25.38
C ARG A 199 -6.45 5.86 -25.78
N LEU A 200 -6.65 7.11 -26.19
CA LEU A 200 -5.61 7.98 -26.74
C LEU A 200 -5.30 9.17 -25.84
N CYS A 201 -6.24 9.59 -25.00
CA CYS A 201 -6.09 10.76 -24.16
C CYS A 201 -6.73 10.57 -22.78
N PRO A 202 -6.00 10.85 -21.68
CA PRO A 202 -6.54 10.73 -20.31
C PRO A 202 -7.45 11.91 -19.92
N SER A 203 -7.54 12.94 -20.76
CA SER A 203 -8.37 14.11 -20.46
C SER A 203 -9.86 13.79 -20.64
N ARG A 204 -10.71 14.69 -20.16
CA ARG A 204 -12.16 14.51 -20.22
C ARG A 204 -12.73 15.00 -21.55
N LEU A 205 -13.56 14.17 -22.17
CA LEU A 205 -14.40 14.57 -23.29
C LEU A 205 -15.60 15.39 -22.79
N VAL A 206 -15.83 16.56 -23.38
CA VAL A 206 -16.94 17.47 -23.02
C VAL A 206 -18.01 17.42 -24.10
N PHE A 207 -19.26 17.21 -23.70
CA PHE A 207 -20.39 17.15 -24.64
C PHE A 207 -21.16 18.46 -24.69
N SER A 208 -21.64 18.81 -25.89
CA SER A 208 -22.53 19.94 -26.14
C SER A 208 -23.66 19.53 -27.09
N ALA A 209 -24.86 20.03 -26.84
CA ALA A 209 -26.01 19.81 -27.69
C ALA A 209 -26.14 20.96 -28.70
N LEU A 210 -26.15 20.64 -29.98
CA LEU A 210 -26.36 21.55 -31.09
C LEU A 210 -27.73 21.28 -31.70
N ASN A 211 -28.61 22.27 -31.67
CA ASN A 211 -29.93 22.15 -32.27
C ASN A 211 -29.92 22.81 -33.65
N SER A 212 -30.15 22.00 -34.68
CA SER A 212 -30.39 22.51 -36.03
C SER A 212 -31.85 22.97 -36.17
N ALA A 213 -32.11 23.89 -37.09
CA ALA A 213 -33.44 24.45 -37.32
C ALA A 213 -34.47 23.46 -37.89
N ALA A 214 -34.07 22.20 -38.17
CA ALA A 214 -34.85 21.19 -38.87
C ALA A 214 -35.02 19.90 -38.06
N ASP A 215 -35.55 19.99 -36.83
CA ASP A 215 -35.89 18.83 -35.96
C ASP A 215 -34.77 17.79 -35.74
N HIS A 216 -33.52 18.19 -35.92
CA HIS A 216 -32.35 17.36 -35.71
C HIS A 216 -31.45 18.04 -34.67
N SER A 217 -31.17 17.31 -33.59
CA SER A 217 -30.17 17.71 -32.60
C SER A 217 -28.96 16.81 -32.72
N GLU A 218 -27.78 17.42 -32.78
CA GLU A 218 -26.51 16.71 -32.70
C GLU A 218 -25.94 16.86 -31.30
N LEU A 219 -25.40 15.77 -30.75
CA LEU A 219 -24.63 15.79 -29.52
C LEU A 219 -23.16 15.64 -29.90
N VAL A 220 -22.36 16.68 -29.70
CA VAL A 220 -20.95 16.68 -30.11
C VAL A 220 -20.06 16.61 -28.87
N GLY A 221 -19.12 15.66 -28.89
CA GLY A 221 -18.05 15.54 -27.91
C GLY A 221 -16.79 16.21 -28.42
N VAL A 222 -16.19 17.08 -27.60
CA VAL A 222 -14.94 17.80 -27.91
C VAL A 222 -13.96 17.63 -26.77
N CYS A 223 -12.70 17.36 -27.11
CA CYS A 223 -11.57 17.37 -26.19
C CYS A 223 -10.70 18.59 -26.45
N HIS A 224 -10.46 19.40 -25.41
CA HIS A 224 -9.63 20.62 -25.51
C HIS A 224 -8.12 20.36 -25.41
N VAL A 225 -7.69 19.10 -25.27
CA VAL A 225 -6.28 18.74 -25.08
C VAL A 225 -5.68 18.06 -26.30
N CYS A 226 -6.43 17.16 -26.95
CA CYS A 226 -5.96 16.41 -28.13
C CYS A 226 -6.74 16.76 -29.41
N ASP A 227 -7.57 17.80 -29.37
CA ASP A 227 -8.44 18.27 -30.46
C ASP A 227 -9.36 17.19 -31.05
N PHE A 228 -9.62 16.12 -30.28
CA PHE A 228 -10.56 15.07 -30.67
C PHE A 228 -11.98 15.62 -30.69
N MET A 229 -12.72 15.30 -31.76
CA MET A 229 -14.10 15.71 -31.96
C MET A 229 -14.91 14.55 -32.54
N THR A 230 -16.11 14.33 -32.02
CA THR A 230 -17.02 13.31 -32.53
C THR A 230 -18.47 13.73 -32.37
N ALA A 231 -19.31 13.39 -33.35
CA ALA A 231 -20.76 13.39 -33.17
C ALA A 231 -21.16 12.08 -32.47
N ALA A 232 -21.92 12.19 -31.38
CA ALA A 232 -22.43 11.08 -30.59
C ALA A 232 -23.93 10.86 -30.80
N LEU A 233 -24.65 11.73 -31.51
CA LEU A 233 -26.03 11.51 -31.91
C LEU A 233 -26.26 11.85 -33.38
#